data_AF-A0AAD1NJ56-F1
#
_entry.id   AF-A0AAD1NJ56-F1
#
_cell.length_a   1.000
_cell.length_b   1.000
_cell.length_c   1.000
_cell.angle_alpha   90.00
_cell.angle_beta   90.00
_cell.angle_gamma   90.00
#
_symmetry.space_group_name_H-M   'P 1'
#
loop_
_entity.id
_entity.type
_entity.pdbx_description
1 polymer ?
#
loop_
_entity_poly.entity_id
_entity_poly.type
_entity_poly.pdbx_seq_one_letter_code
_entity_poly.pdbx_strand_id
1 'polypeptide(L)' 'MEIKLRFLSDEEVAKLDRLAKQRKISRQEYLRRLIRRELMTAGEFLEIDSESKIRLALASQLKKNNDLLHILITQIEERT' A
#
# COMPACT_ATOMS: atom_id res chain seq x y z
N MET A 1 -9.66 23.16 -0.08
CA MET A 1 -8.39 23.10 -0.83
C MET A 1 -8.73 22.96 -2.31
N GLU A 2 -8.31 23.91 -3.14
CA GLU A 2 -8.58 23.90 -4.59
C GLU A 2 -7.31 23.46 -5.33
N ILE A 3 -7.40 22.39 -6.11
CA ILE A 3 -6.27 21.84 -6.88
C ILE A 3 -6.50 22.18 -8.35
N LYS A 4 -5.53 22.87 -8.97
CA LYS A 4 -5.54 23.14 -10.41
C LYS A 4 -4.69 22.08 -11.13
N LEU A 5 -5.35 21.21 -11.88
CA LEU A 5 -4.68 20.27 -12.78
C LEU A 5 -4.21 21.03 -14.03
N ARG A 6 -2.93 20.86 -14.39
CA ARG A 6 -2.31 21.45 -15.58
C ARG A 6 -1.79 20.33 -16.48
N PHE A 7 -1.52 20.64 -17.74
CA PHE A 7 -0.93 19.71 -18.72
C PHE A 7 -1.82 18.50 -19.08
N LEU A 8 -3.14 18.68 -19.07
CA LEU A 8 -4.05 17.71 -19.68
C LEU A 8 -4.22 18.06 -21.16
N SER A 9 -4.03 17.07 -22.03
CA SER A 9 -4.35 17.19 -23.45
C SER A 9 -5.87 17.26 -23.66
N ASP A 10 -6.28 17.83 -24.79
CA ASP A 10 -7.70 17.92 -25.15
C ASP A 10 -8.38 16.55 -25.24
N GLU A 11 -7.62 15.52 -25.67
CA GLU A 11 -8.10 14.14 -25.73
C GLU A 11 -8.36 13.56 -24.33
N GLU A 12 -7.47 13.81 -23.36
CA GLU A 12 -7.65 13.38 -21.98
C GLU A 12 -8.84 14.07 -21.33
N VAL A 13 -9.01 15.38 -21.59
CA VAL A 13 -10.18 16.13 -21.12
C VAL A 13 -11.47 15.56 -21.70
N ALA A 14 -11.51 15.30 -23.02
CA ALA A 14 -12.66 14.70 -23.68
C ALA A 14 -13.01 13.31 -23.11
N LYS A 15 -11.99 12.50 -22.81
CA LYS A 15 -12.15 11.19 -22.17
C LYS A 15 -12.74 11.33 -20.75
N LEU A 16 -12.23 12.26 -19.95
CA LEU A 16 -12.75 12.55 -18.61
C LEU A 16 -14.21 13.00 -18.64
N ASP A 17 -14.57 13.89 -19.58
CA ASP A 17 -15.93 14.40 -19.71
C ASP A 17 -16.92 13.29 -20.13
N ARG A 18 -16.51 12.39 -21.03
CA ARG A 18 -17.31 11.20 -21.39
C ARG A 18 -17.57 10.30 -20.19
N LEU A 19 -16.54 10.00 -19.40
CA LEU A 19 -16.63 9.14 -18.21
C LEU A 19 -17.49 9.78 -17.10
N ALA A 20 -17.36 11.09 -16.89
CA ALA A 20 -18.19 11.83 -15.96
C ALA A 20 -19.67 11.83 -16.38
N LYS A 21 -19.94 12.03 -17.67
CA LYS A 21 -21.30 12.00 -18.25
C LYS A 21 -21.97 10.63 -18.10
N GLN A 22 -21.24 9.54 -18.34
CA GLN A 22 -21.75 8.17 -18.13
C GLN A 22 -22.22 7.94 -16.69
N ARG A 23 -21.54 8.55 -15.72
CA ARG A 23 -21.86 8.45 -14.29
C ARG A 23 -22.81 9.54 -13.79
N LYS A 24 -23.30 10.41 -14.67
CA LYS A 24 -24.21 11.53 -14.36
C LYS A 24 -23.66 12.46 -13.26
N ILE A 25 -22.35 12.71 -13.27
CA ILE A 25 -21.69 13.61 -12.32
C ILE A 25 -20.84 14.65 -13.05
N SER A 26 -20.49 15.73 -12.37
CA SER A 26 -19.57 16.72 -12.93
C SER A 26 -18.16 16.14 -13.09
N ARG A 27 -17.39 16.66 -14.06
CA ARG A 27 -15.98 16.30 -14.24
C ARG A 27 -15.17 16.45 -12.95
N GLN A 28 -15.39 17.52 -12.20
CA GLN A 28 -14.71 17.77 -10.92
C GLN A 28 -15.02 16.69 -9.88
N GLU A 29 -16.29 16.30 -9.76
CA GLU A 29 -16.70 15.26 -8.82
C GLU A 29 -16.20 13.88 -9.25
N TYR A 30 -16.17 13.61 -10.56
CA TYR A 30 -15.56 12.41 -11.11
C TYR A 30 -14.08 12.31 -10.74
N LEU A 31 -13.30 13.38 -10.97
CA LEU A 31 -11.89 13.44 -10.60
C LEU A 31 -11.68 13.31 -9.09
N ARG A 32 -12.52 13.96 -8.28
CA ARG A 32 -12.45 13.84 -6.81
C ARG A 32 -12.62 12.38 -6.36
N ARG A 33 -13.60 11.67 -6.93
CA ARG A 33 -13.83 10.25 -6.61
C ARG A 33 -12.69 9.36 -7.11
N LEU A 34 -12.16 9.65 -8.30
CA LEU A 34 -11.03 8.92 -8.85
C LEU A 34 -9.78 9.06 -7.98
N ILE A 35 -9.42 10.29 -7.60
CA ILE A 35 -8.30 10.58 -6.70
C ILE A 35 -8.50 9.90 -5.34
N ARG A 36 -9.70 9.98 -4.75
CA ARG A 36 -9.99 9.28 -3.48
C ARG A 36 -9.83 7.77 -3.60
N ARG A 37 -10.30 7.18 -4.70
CA ARG A 37 -10.16 5.74 -4.95
C ARG A 37 -8.68 5.36 -5.06
N GLU A 38 -7.91 6.07 -5.89
CA GLU A 38 -6.48 5.82 -6.03
C GLU A 38 -5.72 6.01 -4.71
N LEU A 39 -6.08 7.00 -3.90
CA LEU A 39 -5.48 7.19 -2.57
C LEU A 39 -5.83 6.07 -1.59
N MET A 40 -7.06 5.55 -1.62
CA MET A 40 -7.47 4.41 -0.81
C MET A 40 -6.74 3.14 -1.24
N THR A 41 -6.65 2.90 -2.55
CA THR A 41 -5.97 1.71 -3.08
C THR A 41 -4.46 1.80 -2.89
N ALA A 42 -3.84 2.96 -3.09
CA ALA A 42 -2.43 3.18 -2.80
C ALA A 42 -2.13 3.12 -1.29
N GLY A 43 -3.05 3.61 -0.46
CA GLY A 43 -2.98 3.51 1.00
C GLY A 43 -3.04 2.06 1.47
N GLU A 44 -3.96 1.26 0.94
CA GLU A 44 -4.03 -0.19 1.19
C GLU A 44 -2.74 -0.89 0.73
N PHE A 45 -2.18 -0.55 -0.43
CA PHE A 45 -0.91 -1.13 -0.90
C PHE A 45 0.29 -0.71 -0.02
N LEU A 46 0.34 0.53 0.47
CA LEU A 46 1.40 1.04 1.36
C LEU A 46 1.30 0.46 2.78
N GLU A 47 0.09 0.33 3.32
CA GLU A 47 -0.16 -0.30 4.63
C GLU A 47 0.12 -1.80 4.59
N ILE A 48 -0.32 -2.51 3.54
CA ILE A 48 -0.05 -3.94 3.38
C ILE A 48 1.46 -4.19 3.18
N ASP A 49 2.16 -3.38 2.38
CA ASP A 49 3.61 -3.55 2.16
C ASP A 49 4.42 -3.28 3.44
N SER A 50 4.10 -2.23 4.19
CA SER A 50 4.80 -1.91 5.45
C SER A 50 4.50 -2.94 6.54
N GLU A 51 3.25 -3.34 6.73
CA GLU A 51 2.86 -4.34 7.71
C GLU A 51 3.41 -5.73 7.34
N SER A 52 3.44 -6.08 6.05
CA SER A 52 4.03 -7.34 5.58
C SER A 52 5.55 -7.38 5.76
N LYS A 53 6.26 -6.26 5.52
CA LYS A 53 7.70 -6.16 5.81
C LYS A 53 8.00 -6.32 7.30
N ILE A 54 7.17 -5.72 8.18
CA ILE A 54 7.30 -5.88 9.64
C ILE A 54 7.05 -7.34 10.04
N ARG A 55 6.01 -7.98 9.51
CA ARG A 55 5.71 -9.40 9.77
C ARG A 55 6.86 -10.32 9.33
N LEU A 56 7.45 -10.09 8.16
CA LEU A 56 8.59 -10.87 7.67
C LEU A 56 9.84 -10.66 8.53
N ALA A 57 10.13 -9.42 8.93
CA ALA A 57 11.25 -9.10 9.80
C ALA A 57 11.08 -9.77 11.18
N LEU A 58 9.86 -9.73 11.75
CA LEU A 58 9.54 -10.37 13.02
C LEU A 58 9.67 -11.89 12.94
N ALA A 59 9.13 -12.53 11.89
CA ALA A 59 9.28 -13.97 11.68
C ALA A 59 10.75 -14.39 11.56
N SER A 60 11.56 -13.61 10.86
CA SER A 60 13.01 -13.84 10.75
C SER A 60 13.72 -13.73 12.10
N GLN A 61 13.38 -12.74 12.92
CA GLN A 61 13.93 -12.58 14.27
C GLN A 61 13.51 -13.72 15.21
N LEU A 62 12.24 -14.12 15.18
CA LEU A 62 11.75 -15.24 15.99
C LEU A 62 12.46 -16.55 15.63
N LYS A 63 12.69 -16.79 14.34
CA LYS A 63 13.46 -17.95 13.88
C LYS A 63 14.89 -17.92 14.42
N LYS A 64 15.59 -16.79 14.28
CA LYS A 64 16.95 -16.62 14.82
C LYS A 64 17.01 -16.85 16.33
N ASN A 65 16.05 -16.33 17.08
CA ASN A 65 15.98 -16.54 18.52
C ASN A 65 15.78 -18.02 18.86
N ASN A 66 14.93 -18.72 18.12
CA ASN A 66 14.71 -20.15 18.31
C ASN A 66 15.98 -20.96 18.00
N ASP A 67 16.66 -20.64 16.90
CA ASP A 67 17.94 -21.26 16.54
C ASP A 67 19.00 -21.04 17.65
N LEU A 68 19.09 -19.83 18.20
CA LEU A 68 20.00 -19.51 19.31
C LEU A 68 19.64 -20.26 20.60
N LEU A 69 18.34 -20.39 20.92
CA LEU A 69 17.86 -21.16 22.06
C LEU A 69 18.23 -22.63 21.91
N HIS A 70 18.05 -23.20 20.71
CA HIS A 70 18.48 -24.57 20.43
C HIS A 70 19.98 -24.76 20.65
N ILE A 71 20.82 -23.84 20.15
CA ILE A 71 22.28 -23.91 20.37
C ILE A 71 22.61 -23.85 21.86
N LEU A 72 21.98 -22.95 22.61
CA LEU A 72 22.17 -22.82 24.05
C LEU A 72 21.78 -24.09 24.80
N ILE A 73 20.63 -24.69 24.46
CA ILE A 73 20.17 -25.94 25.07
C ILE A 73 21.18 -27.05 24.81
N THR A 74 21.60 -27.24 23.55
CA THR A 74 22.58 -28.27 23.20
C THR A 74 23.90 -28.07 23.94
N GLN A 75 24.39 -26.82 24.07
CA GLN A 75 25.61 -26.54 24.83
C GLN A 75 25.49 -26.80 26.32
N ILE A 76 24.30 -26.62 26.90
CA ILE A 76 24.04 -26.95 28.30
C ILE A 76 24.02 -28.47 28.46
N GLU A 77 23.31 -29.19 27.59
CA GLU A 77 23.23 -30.65 27.60
C GLU A 77 24.59 -31.32 27.42
N GLU A 78 25.46 -30.79 26.55
CA GLU A 78 26.83 -31.29 26.35
C GLU A 78 27.77 -31.05 27.55
N ARG A 79 27.40 -30.17 28.49
CA ARG A 79 28.21 -29.82 29.67
C ARG A 79 27.75 -30.50 30.97
N THR A 80 26.57 -31.13 30.94
CA THR A 80 26.02 -31.93 32.04
C THR A 80 26.31 -33.41 31.86
#